data_AF-A0A963L827-F1
#
_entry.id   AF-A0A963L827-F1
#
_cell.length_a   1.000
_cell.length_b   1.000
_cell.length_c   1.000
_cell.angle_alpha   90.00
_cell.angle_beta   90.00
_cell.angle_gamma   90.00
#
_symmetry.space_group_name_H-M   'P 1'
#
loop_
_entity.id
_entity.type
_entity.pdbx_description
1 polymer ?
#
loop_
_entity_poly.entity_id
_entity_poly.type
_entity_poly.pdbx_seq_one_letter_code
_entity_poly.pdbx_strand_id
1 'polypeptide(L)' 'KYLGVEHGVNVTLGLPFVRTSPDHGTAFDIAGRGSADPSSLRAAIRMARQLASVGG' A
#
# COMPACT_ATOMS: atom_id res chain seq x y z
N LYS A 1 -5.42 -14.11 -5.77
CA LYS A 1 -5.88 -12.98 -6.62
C LYS A 1 -7.28 -13.25 -7.17
N TYR A 2 -8.22 -13.64 -6.32
CA TYR A 2 -9.65 -13.77 -6.61
C TYR A 2 -10.32 -13.28 -5.33
N LEU A 3 -11.37 -12.47 -5.46
CA LEU A 3 -11.96 -11.59 -4.43
C LEU A 3 -11.35 -10.17 -4.42
N GLY A 4 -11.72 -9.36 -5.42
CA GLY A 4 -12.25 -8.00 -5.20
C GLY A 4 -11.43 -6.93 -4.47
N VAL A 5 -10.11 -7.08 -4.29
CA VAL A 5 -9.28 -6.01 -3.72
C VAL A 5 -8.53 -5.29 -4.85
N GLU A 6 -9.23 -4.40 -5.55
CA GLU A 6 -8.65 -3.40 -6.48
C GLU A 6 -7.68 -2.42 -5.74
N HIS A 7 -7.52 -2.57 -4.42
CA HIS A 7 -6.70 -1.74 -3.53
C HIS A 7 -5.85 -2.59 -2.57
N GLY A 8 -5.14 -3.59 -3.09
CA GLY A 8 -4.26 -4.44 -2.27
C GLY A 8 -3.25 -3.59 -1.47
N VAL A 9 -3.12 -3.88 -0.17
CA VAL A 9 -2.10 -3.34 0.72
C VAL A 9 -1.35 -4.49 1.35
N ASN A 10 -0.03 -4.46 1.27
CA ASN A 10 0.84 -5.41 1.93
C ASN A 10 1.17 -4.89 3.34
N VAL A 11 0.92 -5.72 4.37
CA VAL A 11 1.25 -5.42 5.77
C VAL A 11 2.34 -6.38 6.23
N THR A 12 3.38 -5.87 6.89
CA THR A 12 4.44 -6.71 7.46
C THR A 12 4.26 -6.87 8.95
N LEU A 13 4.08 -8.12 9.38
CA LEU A 13 3.97 -8.49 10.79
C LEU A 13 5.35 -8.82 11.37
N GLY A 14 5.50 -8.63 12.68
CA GLY A 14 6.73 -8.98 13.42
C GLY A 14 7.81 -7.90 13.46
N LEU A 15 7.62 -6.76 12.78
CA LEU A 15 8.51 -5.60 12.94
C LEU A 15 8.16 -4.80 14.20
N PRO A 16 9.13 -4.11 14.83
CA PRO A 16 8.88 -3.26 16.00
C PRO A 16 8.21 -1.92 15.65
N PHE A 17 7.74 -1.76 14.41
CA PHE A 17 7.04 -0.58 13.93
C PHE A 17 6.06 -0.97 12.81
N VAL A 18 5.08 -0.09 12.56
CA VAL A 18 4.07 -0.28 11.49
C VAL A 18 4.72 -0.17 10.12
N ARG A 19 4.57 -1.20 9.28
CA ARG A 19 5.04 -1.20 7.89
C ARG A 19 3.97 -1.70 6.93
N THR A 20 3.57 -0.83 6.01
CA THR A 20 2.67 -1.12 4.88
C THR A 20 3.32 -0.80 3.54
N SER A 21 2.93 -1.44 2.46
CA SER A 21 3.39 -1.10 1.10
C SER A 21 2.29 -1.30 0.04
N PRO A 22 2.38 -0.63 -1.12
CA PRO A 22 1.50 -0.93 -2.25
C PRO A 22 1.66 -2.39 -2.72
N ASP A 23 0.70 -2.86 -3.50
CA ASP A 23 0.64 -4.24 -4.06
C ASP A 23 1.14 -4.35 -5.51
N HIS A 24 1.60 -3.25 -6.10
CA HIS A 24 2.19 -3.24 -7.43
C HIS A 24 3.72 -3.09 -7.39
N GLY A 25 4.38 -3.45 -8.49
CA GLY A 25 5.82 -3.25 -8.70
C GLY A 25 6.17 -1.85 -9.19
N THR A 26 7.35 -1.69 -9.79
CA THR A 26 7.90 -0.38 -10.17
C THR A 26 7.28 0.27 -11.40
N ALA A 27 6.63 -0.51 -12.28
CA ALA A 27 5.98 -0.03 -13.51
C ALA A 27 6.87 0.91 -14.35
N PHE A 28 8.10 0.48 -14.64
CA PHE A 28 9.11 1.30 -15.35
C PHE A 28 8.69 1.72 -16.76
N ASP A 29 7.84 0.93 -17.40
CA ASP A 29 7.27 1.20 -18.72
C ASP A 29 6.41 2.47 -18.75
N ILE A 30 5.80 2.86 -17.62
CA ILE A 30 4.97 4.06 -17.48
C ILE A 30 5.58 5.16 -16.61
N ALA A 31 6.82 4.99 -16.15
CA ALA A 31 7.51 5.97 -15.33
C ALA A 31 7.62 7.32 -16.08
N GLY A 32 7.26 8.41 -15.39
CA GLY A 32 7.28 9.76 -15.97
C GLY A 32 6.14 10.10 -16.95
N ARG A 33 5.24 9.16 -17.24
CA ARG A 33 4.12 9.37 -18.19
C ARG A 33 2.85 9.94 -17.56
N GLY A 34 2.80 10.04 -16.23
CA GLY A 34 1.62 10.50 -15.49
C GLY A 34 0.45 9.50 -15.50
N SER A 35 0.68 8.25 -15.90
CA SER A 35 -0.37 7.22 -16.06
C SER A 35 -0.44 6.21 -14.91
N ALA A 36 0.35 6.39 -13.85
CA ALA A 36 0.34 5.48 -12.70
C ALA A 36 -0.93 5.69 -11.84
N ASP A 37 -1.57 4.60 -11.41
CA ASP A 37 -2.67 4.66 -10.45
C ASP A 37 -2.11 4.71 -9.00
N PRO A 38 -2.35 5.80 -8.25
CA PRO A 38 -1.87 5.93 -6.87
C PRO A 38 -2.78 5.22 -5.84
N SER A 39 -3.86 4.56 -6.24
CA SER A 39 -4.90 4.04 -5.33
C SER A 39 -4.34 3.09 -4.24
N SER A 40 -3.51 2.14 -4.61
CA SER A 40 -2.88 1.16 -3.69
C SER A 40 -1.95 1.85 -2.67
N LEU A 41 -1.12 2.81 -3.11
CA LEU A 41 -0.27 3.57 -2.18
C LEU A 41 -1.09 4.41 -1.20
N ARG A 42 -2.17 5.06 -1.67
CA ARG A 42 -3.08 5.82 -0.79
C ARG A 42 -3.74 4.91 0.24
N ALA A 43 -4.14 3.70 -0.16
CA ALA A 43 -4.68 2.70 0.76
C ALA A 43 -3.64 2.27 1.80
N ALA A 44 -2.38 2.03 1.39
CA ALA A 44 -1.30 1.67 2.30
C ALA A 44 -1.06 2.75 3.36
N ILE A 45 -1.00 4.03 2.96
CA ILE A 45 -0.82 5.16 3.89
C ILE A 45 -1.98 5.25 4.89
N ARG A 46 -3.24 5.08 4.43
CA ARG A 46 -4.41 5.11 5.33
C ARG A 46 -4.36 3.97 6.35
N MET A 47 -4.01 2.77 5.90
CA MET A 47 -3.87 1.61 6.78
C MET A 47 -2.76 1.80 7.81
N ALA A 48 -1.60 2.34 7.41
CA ALA A 48 -0.53 2.66 8.34
C ALA A 48 -0.98 3.63 9.44
N ARG A 49 -1.73 4.69 9.07
CA ARG A 49 -2.30 5.64 10.05
C ARG A 49 -3.26 4.96 11.01
N GLN A 50 -4.13 4.08 10.52
CA GLN A 50 -5.07 3.33 11.36
C GLN A 50 -4.32 2.42 12.34
N LEU A 51 -3.35 1.64 11.87
CA LEU A 51 -2.57 0.74 12.73
C LEU A 51 -1.73 1.51 13.76
N ALA A 52 -1.16 2.66 13.38
CA ALA A 52 -0.41 3.52 14.29
C ALA A 52 -1.32 4.13 15.38
N SER A 53 -2.58 4.43 15.08
CA SER A 53 -3.53 4.98 16.06
C SER A 53 -4.05 3.96 17.09
N VAL A 54 -3.83 2.66 16.89
CA VAL A 54 -4.28 1.59 17.80
C VAL A 54 -3.27 1.33 18.93
N GLY A 55 -2.06 1.90 18.85
CA GLY A 55 -0.99 1.70 19.83
C GLY A 55 -0.74 2.88 20.80
N GLY A 56 -1.65 3.86 20.86
CA GLY A 56 -1.56 5.04 21.74
C GLY A 56 -2.65 5.06 22.80
#